data_AF-B2AJ74-F1
#
_entry.id   AF-B2AJ74-F1
#
_cell.length_a   1.000
_cell.length_b   1.000
_cell.length_c   1.000
_cell.angle_alpha   90.00
_cell.angle_beta   90.00
_cell.angle_gamma   90.00
#
_symmetry.space_group_name_H-M   'P 1'
#
loop_
_entity.id
_entity.type
_entity.pdbx_description
1 polymer ?
#
loop_
_entity_poly.entity_id
_entity_poly.type
_entity_poly.pdbx_seq_one_letter_code
_entity_poly.pdbx_strand_id
1 'polypeptide(L)'
;MPIDPSDLPDDIEALKALVLAQRESIVLMERALAVRSMEIEQLNLQISKLRRMQFGQKSEKLDRQIEQLETRLEDLLAEEGAAETEVDPQATPSVRKKAVRKPLPEHLEREERILEPETEACPECGGKLKPLGEDISEQLDIISNSFRVIRQVRRKKACACCDCIVQAAAPSRPMSAALPRRDCTLTYWLPNTLIINRLDSVKQDGRSSDNHFGRLAGMIVGEC
;
A
#
# COMPACT_ATOMS: atom_id res chain seq x y z
N MET A 1 -3.29 -22.15 31.04
CA MET A 1 -4.29 -22.98 31.74
C MET A 1 -5.07 -22.04 32.63
N PRO A 2 -6.38 -21.86 32.45
CA PRO A 2 -7.20 -21.13 33.40
C PRO A 2 -7.19 -21.86 34.74
N ILE A 3 -7.09 -21.11 35.84
CA ILE A 3 -7.17 -21.65 37.20
C ILE A 3 -8.64 -21.60 37.61
N ASP A 4 -9.21 -22.74 37.96
CA ASP A 4 -10.59 -22.82 38.42
C ASP A 4 -10.68 -22.43 39.91
N PRO A 5 -11.66 -21.60 40.31
CA PRO A 5 -11.74 -21.06 41.68
C PRO A 5 -12.02 -22.13 42.74
N SER A 6 -12.49 -23.31 42.34
CA SER A 6 -12.71 -24.47 43.22
C SER A 6 -11.41 -25.15 43.67
N ASP A 7 -10.28 -24.86 43.01
CA ASP A 7 -8.98 -25.44 43.33
C ASP A 7 -8.17 -24.60 44.33
N LEU A 8 -8.73 -23.48 44.80
CA LEU A 8 -8.10 -22.60 45.76
C LEU A 8 -8.43 -23.04 47.20
N PRO A 9 -7.46 -22.97 48.13
CA PRO A 9 -7.73 -23.24 49.54
C PRO A 9 -8.63 -22.16 50.15
N ASP A 10 -9.60 -22.58 50.98
CA ASP A 10 -10.55 -21.68 51.65
C ASP A 10 -9.95 -20.95 52.88
N ASP A 11 -8.76 -21.37 53.34
CA ASP A 11 -8.08 -20.77 54.48
C ASP A 11 -7.43 -19.42 54.10
N ILE A 12 -7.76 -18.38 54.86
CA ILE A 12 -7.27 -17.01 54.63
C ILE A 12 -5.73 -16.94 54.66
N GLU A 13 -5.09 -17.71 55.55
CA GLU A 13 -3.62 -17.76 55.67
C GLU A 13 -2.97 -18.46 54.46
N ALA A 14 -3.58 -19.55 53.97
CA ALA A 14 -3.11 -20.27 52.79
C ALA A 14 -3.23 -19.41 51.52
N LEU A 15 -4.33 -18.65 51.36
CA LEU A 15 -4.50 -17.70 50.26
C LEU A 15 -3.47 -16.56 50.32
N LYS A 16 -3.19 -16.01 51.49
CA LYS A 16 -2.15 -14.98 51.66
C LYS A 16 -0.77 -15.51 51.24
N ALA A 17 -0.43 -16.74 51.62
CA ALA A 17 0.83 -17.38 51.22
C ALA A 17 0.92 -17.57 49.70
N LEU A 18 -0.15 -18.02 49.05
CA LEU A 18 -0.22 -18.16 47.59
C LEU A 18 -0.07 -16.82 46.86
N VAL A 19 -0.72 -15.76 47.35
CA VAL A 19 -0.60 -14.42 46.75
C VAL A 19 0.84 -13.88 46.86
N LEU A 20 1.51 -14.13 47.98
CA LEU A 20 2.92 -13.75 48.15
C LEU A 20 3.82 -14.53 47.19
N ALA A 21 3.65 -15.85 47.10
CA ALA A 21 4.41 -16.68 46.17
C ALA A 21 4.17 -16.29 44.69
N GLN A 22 2.93 -15.96 44.32
CA GLN A 22 2.61 -15.47 42.98
C GLN A 22 3.26 -14.12 42.70
N ARG A 23 3.26 -13.18 43.67
CA ARG A 23 3.94 -11.88 43.53
C ARG A 23 5.44 -12.06 43.33
N GLU A 24 6.07 -12.95 44.06
CA GLU A 24 7.49 -13.29 43.86
C GLU A 24 7.75 -13.83 42.46
N SER A 25 6.90 -14.75 41.99
CA SER A 25 6.97 -15.28 40.62
C SER A 25 6.81 -14.19 39.55
N ILE A 26 5.87 -13.26 39.73
CA ILE A 26 5.65 -12.14 38.80
C ILE A 26 6.89 -11.26 38.74
N VAL A 27 7.46 -10.89 39.90
CA VAL A 27 8.67 -10.05 39.94
C VAL A 27 9.86 -10.72 39.25
N LEU A 28 10.02 -12.04 39.41
CA LEU A 28 11.07 -12.78 38.70
C LEU A 28 10.84 -12.78 37.17
N MET A 29 9.60 -12.99 36.74
CA MET A 29 9.24 -12.94 35.31
C MET A 29 9.44 -11.54 34.72
N GLU A 30 9.03 -10.48 35.42
CA GLU A 30 9.22 -9.09 35.00
C GLU A 30 10.70 -8.76 34.82
N ARG A 31 11.57 -9.20 35.75
CA ARG A 31 13.02 -9.04 35.60
C ARG A 31 13.57 -9.77 34.39
N ALA A 32 13.12 -11.01 34.15
CA ALA A 32 13.55 -11.77 32.98
C ALA A 32 13.09 -11.09 31.67
N LEU A 33 11.86 -10.57 31.63
CA LEU A 33 11.34 -9.82 30.49
C LEU A 33 12.13 -8.53 30.25
N ALA A 34 12.50 -7.79 31.31
CA ALA A 34 13.32 -6.58 31.20
C ALA A 34 14.71 -6.86 30.62
N VAL A 35 15.35 -7.95 31.02
CA VAL A 35 16.64 -8.36 30.43
C VAL A 35 16.49 -8.71 28.95
N ARG A 36 15.44 -9.45 28.58
CA ARG A 36 15.17 -9.81 27.19
C ARG A 36 14.80 -8.60 26.33
N SER A 37 14.05 -7.63 26.85
CA SER A 37 13.70 -6.43 26.12
C SER A 37 14.94 -5.59 25.81
N MET A 38 15.86 -5.46 26.77
CA MET A 38 17.16 -4.80 26.53
C MET A 38 17.99 -5.50 25.45
N GLU A 39 18.03 -6.84 25.46
CA GLU A 39 18.72 -7.62 24.43
C GLU A 39 18.10 -7.40 23.03
N ILE A 40 16.76 -7.37 22.94
CA ILE A 40 16.03 -7.09 21.70
C ILE A 40 16.34 -5.68 21.20
N GLU A 41 16.34 -4.67 22.07
CA GLU A 41 16.69 -3.29 21.72
C GLU A 41 18.12 -3.19 21.19
N GLN A 42 19.08 -3.85 21.84
CA GLN A 42 20.47 -3.89 21.42
C GLN A 42 20.62 -4.52 20.03
N LEU A 43 19.99 -5.67 19.80
CA LEU A 43 20.03 -6.36 18.51
C LEU A 43 19.35 -5.54 17.40
N ASN A 44 18.22 -4.90 17.69
CA ASN A 44 17.55 -4.00 16.75
C ASN A 44 18.45 -2.82 16.36
N LEU A 45 19.15 -2.22 17.32
CA LEU A 45 20.09 -1.15 17.06
C LEU A 45 21.26 -1.62 16.17
N GLN A 46 21.81 -2.80 16.42
CA GLN A 46 22.84 -3.41 15.57
C GLN A 46 22.33 -3.66 14.14
N ILE A 47 21.14 -4.24 13.98
CA ILE A 47 20.52 -4.47 12.67
C ILE A 47 20.33 -3.13 11.94
N SER A 48 19.83 -2.10 12.64
CA SER A 48 19.64 -0.78 12.04
C SER A 48 20.95 -0.18 11.53
N LYS A 49 22.04 -0.32 12.29
CA LYS A 49 23.39 0.13 11.92
C LYS A 49 23.90 -0.62 10.69
N LEU A 50 23.80 -1.94 10.68
CA LEU A 50 24.23 -2.77 9.55
C LEU A 50 23.43 -2.47 8.28
N ARG A 51 22.11 -2.26 8.39
CA ARG A 51 21.27 -1.85 7.25
C ARG A 51 21.67 -0.49 6.70
N ARG A 52 21.96 0.50 7.55
CA ARG A 52 22.48 1.82 7.10
C ARG A 52 23.83 1.69 6.40
N MET A 53 24.72 0.83 6.89
CA MET A 53 26.01 0.58 6.23
C MET A 53 25.84 -0.11 4.87
N GLN A 54 24.97 -1.11 4.77
CA GLN A 54 24.79 -1.90 3.55
C GLN A 54 24.01 -1.16 2.47
N PHE A 55 22.91 -0.49 2.85
CA PHE A 55 21.97 0.12 1.92
C PHE A 55 22.03 1.64 1.89
N GLY A 56 22.38 2.31 3.00
CA GLY A 56 22.44 3.77 3.07
C GLY A 56 23.55 4.33 2.17
N GLN A 57 24.80 3.91 2.39
CA GLN A 57 25.94 4.39 1.58
C GLN A 57 25.81 4.04 0.09
N LYS A 58 25.24 2.87 -0.23
CA LYS A 58 25.02 2.46 -1.62
C LYS A 58 23.86 3.22 -2.28
N SER A 59 22.79 3.53 -1.54
CA SER A 59 21.68 4.35 -2.06
C SER A 59 22.19 5.72 -2.41
N GLU A 60 22.84 6.43 -1.48
CA GLU A 60 23.33 7.79 -1.73
C GLU A 60 24.29 7.88 -2.91
N LYS A 61 25.14 6.86 -3.11
CA LYS A 61 26.03 6.80 -4.28
C LYS A 61 25.25 6.61 -5.58
N LEU A 62 24.25 5.71 -5.59
CA LEU A 62 23.41 5.48 -6.76
C LEU A 62 22.55 6.71 -7.07
N ASP A 63 22.00 7.36 -6.05
CA ASP A 63 21.18 8.55 -6.18
C ASP A 63 21.99 9.69 -6.82
N ARG A 64 23.23 9.93 -6.37
CA ARG A 64 24.15 10.88 -7.03
C ARG A 64 24.48 10.52 -8.48
N GLN A 65 24.63 9.23 -8.79
CA GLN A 65 24.89 8.77 -10.16
C GLN A 65 23.66 8.99 -11.07
N ILE A 66 22.46 8.79 -10.52
CA ILE A 66 21.20 9.07 -11.22
C ILE A 66 21.11 10.57 -11.52
N GLU A 67 21.29 11.43 -10.52
CA GLU A 67 21.29 12.89 -10.70
C GLU A 67 22.28 13.34 -11.79
N GLN A 68 23.52 12.82 -11.77
CA GLN A 68 24.51 13.12 -12.81
C GLN A 68 24.07 12.70 -14.22
N LEU A 69 23.42 11.54 -14.34
CA LEU A 69 22.93 11.04 -15.64
C LEU A 69 21.70 11.83 -16.11
N GLU A 70 20.82 12.25 -15.19
CA GLU A 70 19.66 13.08 -15.48
C GLU A 70 20.09 14.46 -15.98
N THR A 71 21.02 15.14 -15.31
CA THR A 71 21.57 16.42 -15.80
C THR A 71 22.19 16.27 -17.18
N ARG A 72 22.98 15.21 -17.41
CA ARG A 72 23.58 14.97 -18.73
C ARG A 72 22.52 14.70 -19.80
N LEU A 73 21.42 14.04 -19.43
CA LEU A 73 20.30 13.83 -20.35
C LEU A 73 19.62 15.17 -20.69
N GLU A 74 19.40 16.03 -19.71
CA GLU A 74 18.85 17.38 -19.92
C GLU A 74 19.74 18.22 -20.84
N ASP A 75 21.06 18.20 -20.63
CA ASP A 75 22.04 18.88 -21.50
C ASP A 75 21.94 18.38 -22.94
N LEU A 76 21.92 17.06 -23.15
CA LEU A 76 21.82 16.45 -24.49
C LEU A 76 20.48 16.80 -25.17
N LEU A 77 19.37 16.78 -24.42
CA LEU A 77 18.05 17.15 -24.96
C LEU A 77 17.99 18.65 -25.30
N ALA A 78 18.66 19.51 -24.54
CA ALA A 78 18.78 20.92 -24.85
C ALA A 78 19.65 21.18 -26.09
N GLU A 79 20.73 20.42 -26.27
CA GLU A 79 21.56 20.45 -27.48
C GLU A 79 20.79 19.97 -28.72
N GLU A 80 20.02 18.87 -28.62
CA GLU A 80 19.15 18.38 -29.70
C GLU A 80 18.07 19.42 -30.05
N GLY A 81 17.39 19.99 -29.06
CA GLY A 81 16.39 21.05 -29.28
C GLY A 81 16.98 22.35 -29.85
N ALA A 82 18.24 22.65 -29.58
CA ALA A 82 18.95 23.77 -30.21
C ALA A 82 19.33 23.47 -31.67
N ALA A 83 19.73 22.23 -31.96
CA ALA A 83 20.07 21.75 -33.31
C ALA A 83 18.84 21.62 -34.24
N GLU A 84 17.65 21.38 -33.70
CA GLU A 84 16.39 21.30 -34.48
C GLU A 84 15.89 22.64 -35.05
N THR A 85 16.54 23.78 -34.71
CA THR A 85 16.18 25.10 -35.26
C THR A 85 16.75 25.37 -36.66
N GLU A 86 17.65 24.52 -37.18
CA GLU A 86 18.16 24.62 -38.56
C GLU A 86 17.95 23.31 -39.37
N VAL A 87 16.84 23.27 -40.12
CA VAL A 87 16.57 22.55 -41.39
C VAL A 87 16.74 21.00 -41.45
N ASP A 88 15.61 20.28 -41.65
CA ASP A 88 15.23 19.49 -42.86
C ASP A 88 14.26 18.31 -42.53
N PRO A 89 13.14 18.06 -43.25
CA PRO A 89 12.06 17.14 -42.86
C PRO A 89 12.31 15.62 -43.01
N GLN A 90 13.54 15.14 -43.16
CA GLN A 90 13.77 13.78 -43.67
C GLN A 90 14.40 12.81 -42.65
N ALA A 91 13.85 12.75 -41.43
CA ALA A 91 14.10 11.64 -40.52
C ALA A 91 13.01 10.58 -40.69
N THR A 92 13.30 9.53 -41.47
CA THR A 92 12.44 8.33 -41.49
C THR A 92 12.55 7.62 -40.14
N PRO A 93 11.45 7.42 -39.40
CA PRO A 93 11.51 6.73 -38.13
C PRO A 93 11.81 5.26 -38.40
N SER A 94 12.97 4.80 -37.94
CA SER A 94 13.25 3.37 -37.82
C SER A 94 12.15 2.74 -36.96
N VAL A 95 11.26 1.98 -37.62
CA VAL A 95 10.18 1.24 -36.97
C VAL A 95 10.82 0.22 -36.04
N ARG A 96 10.95 0.58 -34.75
CA ARG A 96 11.27 -0.36 -33.68
C ARG A 96 10.26 -1.50 -33.78
N LYS A 97 10.72 -2.70 -34.15
CA LYS A 97 9.89 -3.90 -34.16
C LYS A 97 9.33 -4.08 -32.76
N LYS A 98 8.06 -3.69 -32.56
CA LYS A 98 7.37 -3.84 -31.28
C LYS A 98 7.47 -5.32 -30.92
N ALA A 99 8.07 -5.62 -29.77
CA ALA A 99 8.08 -6.97 -29.25
C ALA A 99 6.61 -7.44 -29.16
N VAL A 100 6.22 -8.35 -30.04
CA VAL A 100 4.89 -8.93 -30.03
C VAL A 100 4.79 -9.75 -28.75
N ARG A 101 3.88 -9.35 -27.86
CA ARG A 101 3.63 -10.10 -26.63
C ARG A 101 3.20 -11.51 -27.03
N LYS A 102 3.96 -12.51 -26.59
CA LYS A 102 3.55 -13.91 -26.77
C LYS A 102 2.21 -14.11 -26.04
N PRO A 103 1.22 -14.75 -26.66
CA PRO A 103 -0.05 -15.06 -26.00
C PRO A 103 0.21 -15.94 -24.78
N LEU A 104 -0.71 -15.89 -23.80
CA LEU A 104 -0.61 -16.71 -22.61
C LEU A 104 -0.69 -18.21 -22.97
N PRO A 105 0.05 -19.08 -22.26
CA PRO A 105 0.09 -20.51 -22.58
C PRO A 105 -1.29 -21.17 -22.65
N GLU A 106 -1.46 -22.12 -23.59
CA GLU A 106 -2.75 -22.78 -23.83
C GLU A 106 -3.23 -23.70 -22.71
N HIS A 107 -2.31 -24.24 -21.90
CA HIS A 107 -2.60 -25.19 -20.82
C HIS A 107 -3.24 -24.57 -19.57
N LEU A 108 -3.35 -23.25 -19.49
CA LEU A 108 -3.99 -22.57 -18.37
C LEU A 108 -5.51 -22.55 -18.55
N GLU A 109 -6.24 -22.81 -17.47
CA GLU A 109 -7.70 -22.75 -17.45
C GLU A 109 -8.17 -21.33 -17.81
N ARG A 110 -9.09 -21.21 -18.78
CA ARG A 110 -9.63 -19.93 -19.26
C ARG A 110 -11.04 -19.74 -18.73
N GLU A 111 -11.25 -18.64 -18.01
CA GLU A 111 -12.58 -18.18 -17.58
C GLU A 111 -13.00 -16.98 -18.44
N GLU A 112 -14.11 -17.11 -19.17
CA GLU A 112 -14.62 -16.04 -20.04
C GLU A 112 -15.61 -15.14 -19.28
N ARG A 113 -15.37 -13.83 -19.30
CA ARG A 113 -16.25 -12.81 -18.72
C ARG A 113 -16.70 -11.82 -19.78
N ILE A 114 -17.96 -11.91 -20.16
CA ILE A 114 -18.59 -11.04 -21.15
C ILE A 114 -19.11 -9.79 -20.45
N LEU A 115 -18.64 -8.63 -20.91
CA LEU A 115 -19.05 -7.31 -20.42
C LEU A 115 -19.94 -6.64 -21.48
N GLU A 116 -21.22 -6.54 -21.16
CA GLU A 116 -22.23 -5.81 -21.93
C GLU A 116 -22.16 -4.31 -21.58
N PRO A 117 -22.46 -3.41 -22.54
CA PRO A 117 -22.59 -1.99 -22.23
C PRO A 117 -23.74 -1.74 -21.25
N GLU A 118 -23.58 -0.76 -20.36
CA GLU A 118 -24.57 -0.43 -19.32
C GLU A 118 -25.91 0.07 -19.90
N THR A 119 -25.88 0.66 -21.08
CA THR A 119 -27.07 1.17 -21.76
C THR A 119 -27.47 0.27 -22.92
N GLU A 120 -28.74 -0.13 -22.95
CA GLU A 120 -29.35 -0.86 -24.07
C GLU A 120 -29.74 0.05 -25.25
N ALA A 121 -29.87 1.35 -24.98
CA ALA A 121 -30.21 2.39 -25.94
C ALA A 121 -29.08 3.42 -26.08
N CYS A 122 -29.03 4.09 -27.23
CA CYS A 122 -28.04 5.13 -27.48
C CYS A 122 -28.23 6.31 -26.51
N PRO A 123 -27.17 6.76 -25.80
CA PRO A 123 -27.26 7.88 -24.86
C PRO A 123 -27.57 9.22 -25.54
N GLU A 124 -27.30 9.37 -26.84
CA GLU A 124 -27.50 10.63 -27.56
C GLU A 124 -28.88 10.73 -28.23
N CYS A 125 -29.40 9.63 -28.79
CA CYS A 125 -30.63 9.66 -29.59
C CYS A 125 -31.70 8.64 -29.18
N GLY A 126 -31.43 7.78 -28.18
CA GLY A 126 -32.34 6.72 -27.75
C GLY A 126 -32.55 5.58 -28.77
N GLY A 127 -31.81 5.59 -29.88
CA GLY A 127 -31.91 4.58 -30.93
C GLY A 127 -31.41 3.19 -30.51
N LYS A 128 -31.88 2.15 -31.21
CA LYS A 128 -31.47 0.75 -30.99
C LYS A 128 -30.00 0.55 -31.34
N LEU A 129 -29.29 -0.18 -30.47
CA LEU A 129 -27.89 -0.53 -30.63
C LEU A 129 -27.73 -1.87 -31.37
N LYS A 130 -26.84 -1.91 -32.36
CA LYS A 130 -26.46 -3.12 -33.12
C LYS A 130 -25.05 -3.58 -32.72
N PRO A 131 -24.74 -4.88 -32.73
CA PRO A 131 -23.38 -5.35 -32.44
C PRO A 131 -22.40 -4.87 -33.53
N LEU A 132 -21.26 -4.29 -33.13
CA LEU A 132 -20.21 -3.80 -34.03
C LEU A 132 -18.95 -4.67 -33.95
N GLY A 133 -18.61 -5.18 -32.77
CA GLY A 133 -17.45 -6.04 -32.55
C GLY A 133 -17.16 -6.25 -31.07
N GLU A 134 -16.08 -6.96 -30.77
CA GLU A 134 -15.69 -7.29 -29.39
C GLU A 134 -14.22 -6.91 -29.15
N ASP A 135 -13.91 -6.46 -27.94
CA ASP A 135 -12.55 -6.18 -27.49
C ASP A 135 -12.15 -7.18 -26.40
N ILE A 136 -11.07 -7.92 -26.63
CA ILE A 136 -10.67 -9.06 -25.82
C ILE A 136 -9.40 -8.70 -25.04
N SER A 137 -9.45 -8.81 -23.72
CA SER A 137 -8.27 -8.68 -22.85
C SER A 137 -8.06 -9.90 -21.98
N GLU A 138 -6.84 -10.42 -21.98
CA GLU A 138 -6.43 -11.57 -21.16
C GLU A 138 -5.62 -11.10 -19.95
N GLN A 139 -5.95 -11.61 -18.76
CA GLN A 139 -5.23 -11.35 -17.52
C GLN A 139 -4.97 -12.66 -16.76
N LEU A 140 -3.78 -12.81 -16.17
CA LEU A 140 -3.48 -13.92 -15.27
C LEU A 140 -4.02 -13.61 -13.87
N ASP A 141 -4.70 -14.58 -13.27
CA ASP A 141 -5.20 -14.53 -11.90
C ASP A 141 -4.70 -15.73 -11.10
N ILE A 142 -4.43 -15.53 -9.81
CA ILE A 142 -3.82 -16.52 -8.91
C ILE A 142 -4.88 -17.03 -7.95
N ILE A 143 -5.19 -18.33 -8.01
CA ILE A 143 -6.09 -18.98 -7.05
C ILE A 143 -5.26 -19.94 -6.21
N SER A 144 -5.00 -19.59 -4.93
CA SER A 144 -4.33 -20.40 -3.88
C SER A 144 -3.01 -21.11 -4.26
N ASN A 145 -2.97 -21.96 -5.29
CA ASN A 145 -1.79 -22.59 -5.86
C ASN A 145 -1.88 -22.88 -7.38
N SER A 146 -2.83 -22.30 -8.11
CA SER A 146 -2.99 -22.45 -9.57
C SER A 146 -3.13 -21.08 -10.27
N PHE A 147 -2.81 -21.06 -11.56
CA PHE A 147 -3.00 -19.89 -12.42
C PHE A 147 -4.20 -20.13 -13.33
N ARG A 148 -5.10 -19.14 -13.39
CA ARG A 148 -6.15 -19.08 -14.42
C ARG A 148 -5.98 -17.84 -15.28
N VAL A 149 -6.47 -17.91 -16.51
CA VAL A 149 -6.53 -16.77 -17.42
C VAL A 149 -7.97 -16.26 -17.42
N ILE A 150 -8.18 -15.02 -16.97
CA ILE A 150 -9.45 -14.33 -17.11
C ILE A 150 -9.46 -13.65 -18.49
N ARG A 151 -10.32 -14.13 -19.38
CA ARG A 151 -10.56 -13.57 -20.71
C ARG A 151 -11.77 -12.65 -20.65
N GLN A 152 -11.54 -11.35 -20.66
CA GLN A 152 -12.59 -10.34 -20.62
C GLN A 152 -12.96 -9.95 -22.05
N VAL A 153 -14.23 -10.11 -22.41
CA VAL A 153 -14.77 -9.79 -23.73
C VAL A 153 -15.72 -8.61 -23.59
N ARG A 154 -15.29 -7.43 -24.06
CA ARG A 154 -16.09 -6.19 -24.00
C ARG A 154 -16.79 -5.97 -25.34
N ARG A 155 -18.11 -6.16 -25.38
CA ARG A 155 -18.91 -5.99 -26.60
C ARG A 155 -19.08 -4.51 -26.93
N LYS A 156 -18.80 -4.16 -28.18
CA LYS A 156 -19.07 -2.84 -28.77
C LYS A 156 -20.40 -2.91 -29.50
N LYS A 157 -21.31 -2.00 -29.16
CA LYS A 157 -22.57 -1.82 -29.89
C LYS A 157 -22.57 -0.42 -30.51
N ALA A 158 -23.06 -0.29 -31.74
CA ALA A 158 -23.18 0.97 -32.45
C ALA A 158 -24.65 1.32 -32.67
N CYS A 159 -25.01 2.60 -32.52
CA CYS A 159 -26.34 3.07 -32.82
C CYS A 159 -26.59 3.07 -34.34
N ALA A 160 -27.77 2.60 -34.76
CA ALA A 160 -28.14 2.64 -36.18
C ALA A 160 -28.57 4.03 -36.70
N CYS A 161 -28.78 5.00 -35.81
CA CYS A 161 -29.30 6.33 -36.17
C CYS A 161 -28.21 7.41 -36.22
N CYS A 162 -27.23 7.36 -35.32
CA CYS A 162 -26.19 8.40 -35.19
C CYS A 162 -24.76 7.83 -35.15
N ASP A 163 -24.58 6.53 -35.41
CA ASP A 163 -23.28 5.83 -35.39
C ASP A 163 -22.48 5.92 -34.07
N CYS A 164 -23.12 6.39 -32.99
CA CYS A 164 -22.52 6.43 -31.66
C CYS A 164 -22.16 5.02 -31.17
N ILE A 165 -20.91 4.83 -30.74
CA ILE A 165 -20.38 3.54 -30.26
C ILE A 165 -20.43 3.50 -28.73
N VAL A 166 -21.16 2.53 -28.20
CA VAL A 166 -21.27 2.27 -26.77
C VAL A 166 -20.50 1.00 -26.43
N GLN A 167 -19.66 1.07 -25.40
CA GLN A 167 -18.85 -0.05 -24.91
C GLN A 167 -18.80 0.00 -23.38
N ALA A 168 -18.77 -1.17 -22.74
CA ALA A 168 -18.53 -1.28 -21.30
C ALA A 168 -17.16 -0.67 -20.91
N ALA A 169 -17.13 0.00 -19.75
CA ALA A 169 -15.90 0.54 -19.18
C ALA A 169 -14.83 -0.55 -19.05
N ALA A 170 -13.58 -0.20 -19.32
CA ALA A 170 -12.48 -1.15 -19.15
C ALA A 170 -12.34 -1.48 -17.65
N PRO A 171 -12.26 -2.75 -17.27
CA PRO A 171 -12.04 -3.12 -15.88
C PRO A 171 -10.71 -2.54 -15.41
N SER A 172 -10.69 -2.08 -14.16
CA SER A 172 -9.46 -1.56 -13.56
C SER A 172 -8.41 -2.66 -13.60
N ARG A 173 -7.33 -2.41 -14.34
CA ARG A 173 -6.17 -3.28 -14.23
C ARG A 173 -5.63 -3.10 -12.81
N PRO A 174 -5.13 -4.16 -12.16
CA PRO A 174 -4.24 -3.95 -11.04
C PRO A 174 -3.11 -3.08 -11.59
N MET A 175 -3.13 -1.79 -11.25
CA MET A 175 -1.96 -0.96 -11.44
C MET A 175 -0.86 -1.71 -10.71
N SER A 176 0.30 -1.87 -11.34
CA SER A 176 1.51 -2.12 -10.57
C SER A 176 1.44 -1.08 -9.48
N ALA A 177 1.20 -1.50 -8.23
CA ALA A 177 1.33 -0.62 -7.08
C ALA A 177 2.61 0.14 -7.39
N ALA A 178 2.48 1.45 -7.62
CA ALA A 178 3.61 2.27 -8.02
C ALA A 178 4.73 1.83 -7.10
N LEU A 179 5.82 1.31 -7.68
CA LEU A 179 6.98 0.84 -6.92
C LEU A 179 7.13 1.87 -5.81
N PRO A 180 6.95 1.51 -4.54
CA PRO A 180 6.96 2.51 -3.50
C PRO A 180 8.26 3.27 -3.70
N ARG A 181 8.15 4.58 -3.94
CA ARG A 181 9.29 5.47 -3.74
C ARG A 181 9.83 5.07 -2.37
N ARG A 182 11.14 4.81 -2.30
CA ARG A 182 11.84 3.97 -1.30
C ARG A 182 11.70 4.43 0.17
N ASP A 183 10.75 5.29 0.46
CA ASP A 183 10.56 6.07 1.65
C ASP A 183 9.07 6.12 2.05
N CYS A 184 8.44 4.97 2.30
CA CYS A 184 7.19 4.94 3.07
C CYS A 184 7.11 3.65 3.89
N THR A 185 7.21 3.79 5.20
CA THR A 185 7.11 2.74 6.21
C THR A 185 5.83 1.91 6.03
N LEU A 186 5.98 0.58 5.99
CA LEU A 186 4.88 -0.37 6.04
C LEU A 186 4.02 -0.14 7.29
N THR A 187 2.86 0.48 7.13
CA THR A 187 1.70 0.10 7.93
C THR A 187 1.03 -1.04 7.17
N TYR A 188 1.22 -2.26 7.67
CA TYR A 188 0.80 -3.49 7.02
C TYR A 188 -0.70 -3.50 6.72
N TRP A 189 -1.04 -3.81 5.46
CA TRP A 189 -2.37 -4.22 5.05
C TRP A 189 -2.55 -5.69 5.47
N LEU A 190 -3.25 -5.94 6.57
CA LEU A 190 -3.69 -7.27 6.98
C LEU A 190 -5.10 -7.49 6.44
N PRO A 191 -5.30 -8.27 5.37
CA PRO A 191 -6.62 -8.76 5.03
C PRO A 191 -6.98 -9.84 6.04
N ASN A 192 -8.12 -9.65 6.71
CA ASN A 192 -8.85 -10.63 7.52
C ASN A 192 -8.45 -10.76 9.01
N THR A 193 -8.93 -9.81 9.83
CA THR A 193 -9.25 -10.10 11.24
C THR A 193 -10.60 -9.48 11.58
N LEU A 194 -11.58 -10.35 11.84
CA LEU A 194 -12.85 -10.07 12.50
C LEU A 194 -12.58 -9.37 13.84
N ILE A 195 -12.87 -8.07 13.93
CA ILE A 195 -13.04 -7.42 15.23
C ILE A 195 -14.49 -7.64 15.64
N ILE A 196 -14.68 -8.60 16.53
CA ILE A 196 -15.93 -8.77 17.29
C ILE A 196 -16.08 -7.54 18.18
N ASN A 197 -17.25 -6.91 18.10
CA ASN A 197 -17.68 -5.78 18.90
C ASN A 197 -17.40 -5.95 20.41
N ARG A 198 -16.97 -4.86 21.06
CA ARG A 198 -17.51 -4.53 22.39
C ARG A 198 -17.69 -3.04 22.55
N LEU A 199 -18.94 -2.61 22.30
CA LEU A 199 -19.55 -1.41 22.86
C LEU A 199 -19.56 -1.51 24.40
N ASP A 200 -19.25 -0.39 25.04
CA ASP A 200 -19.98 0.25 26.14
C ASP A 200 -19.08 0.74 27.28
N SER A 201 -18.91 2.06 27.37
CA SER A 201 -19.59 2.85 28.40
C SER A 201 -19.18 4.32 28.36
N VAL A 202 -20.19 5.12 28.02
CA VAL A 202 -20.39 6.54 28.33
C VAL A 202 -19.94 6.86 29.77
N LYS A 203 -19.18 7.95 29.94
CA LYS A 203 -19.39 8.86 31.07
C LYS A 203 -18.96 10.28 30.73
N GLN A 204 -19.97 11.12 30.52
CA GLN A 204 -19.89 12.57 30.43
C GLN A 204 -19.94 13.20 31.84
N ASP A 205 -19.27 14.34 31.92
CA ASP A 205 -19.53 15.52 32.75
C ASP A 205 -19.06 15.61 34.22
N GLY A 206 -18.38 16.72 34.52
CA GLY A 206 -18.09 17.17 35.89
C GLY A 206 -17.14 18.37 36.08
N ARG A 207 -17.50 19.56 35.54
CA ARG A 207 -17.31 20.94 36.08
C ARG A 207 -16.20 21.32 37.10
N SER A 208 -15.58 22.49 36.84
CA SER A 208 -15.35 23.66 37.76
C SER A 208 -14.31 23.47 38.90
N SER A 209 -13.47 24.41 39.32
CA SER A 209 -13.06 25.75 38.91
C SER A 209 -11.90 26.21 39.84
N ASP A 210 -11.25 27.31 39.45
CA ASP A 210 -10.62 28.34 40.30
C ASP A 210 -9.18 28.21 40.86
N ASN A 211 -8.52 29.38 40.76
CA ASN A 211 -7.37 29.93 41.48
C ASN A 211 -6.00 29.76 40.82
N HIS A 212 -5.44 30.75 40.10
CA HIS A 212 -5.14 32.17 40.41
C HIS A 212 -3.92 32.35 41.35
N PHE A 213 -3.15 33.42 41.08
CA PHE A 213 -1.80 33.79 41.53
C PHE A 213 -0.63 33.16 40.74
N GLY A 214 0.30 33.90 40.14
CA GLY A 214 0.58 35.34 40.04
C GLY A 214 1.90 35.49 39.28
N ARG A 215 1.95 36.31 38.22
CA ARG A 215 2.68 37.61 38.19
C ARG A 215 4.15 37.53 38.65
N LEU A 216 5.11 37.69 37.73
CA LEU A 216 5.82 38.96 37.45
C LEU A 216 7.18 38.76 36.77
N ALA A 217 7.51 39.76 35.93
CA ALA A 217 8.82 40.16 35.41
C ALA A 217 9.45 39.23 34.36
N GLY A 218 9.94 39.69 33.22
CA GLY A 218 10.24 41.05 32.78
C GLY A 218 11.58 41.05 32.03
N MET A 219 11.64 41.82 30.94
CA MET A 219 12.84 42.33 30.24
C MET A 219 13.69 41.31 29.45
N ILE A 220 13.81 41.43 28.11
CA ILE A 220 14.52 42.44 27.28
C ILE A 220 16.03 42.13 27.16
N VAL A 221 16.40 41.74 25.92
CA VAL A 221 17.63 42.05 25.15
C VAL A 221 18.96 41.34 25.48
N GLY A 222 19.53 40.70 24.44
CA GLY A 222 20.83 41.10 23.89
C GLY A 222 22.02 40.14 24.01
N GLU A 223 22.53 39.72 22.83
CA GLU A 223 23.95 39.50 22.46
C GLU A 223 24.69 38.31 23.15
N CYS A 224 25.52 37.47 22.50
CA CYS A 224 26.22 37.44 21.21
C CYS A 224 26.13 36.05 20.57
#